data_AF-A0A815W3S1-F1
#
_entry.id   AF-A0A815W3S1-F1
#
_cell.length_a   1.000
_cell.length_b   1.000
_cell.length_c   1.000
_cell.angle_alpha   90.00
_cell.angle_beta   90.00
_cell.angle_gamma   90.00
#
_symmetry.space_group_name_H-M   'P 1'
#
loop_
_entity.id
_entity.type
_entity.pdbx_description
1 polymer ?
#
loop_
_entity_poly.entity_id
_entity_poly.type
_entity_poly.pdbx_seq_one_letter_code
_entity_poly.pdbx_strand_id
1 'polypeptide(L)'
;VNLPLCENLDQHIRANYIDKMVDRFRNHPEHYSFVPENERDMVFTTLLSKLEEYLNSNRLKRSSCIHGDFWFANILAEGDKHVKFIDMKGSLWNFLSTCGDPIYDWAKLYQSIVGFDNVVVFHKIDHKNLSRESLTNQLKSFIEERGYSW
;
A
#
# COMPACT_ATOMS: atom_id res chain seq x y z
N VAL A 1 5.85 20.97 -15.54
CA VAL A 1 5.87 19.91 -16.57
C VAL A 1 4.55 19.15 -16.46
N ASN A 2 3.67 19.25 -17.45
CA ASN A 2 2.52 18.34 -17.54
C ASN A 2 3.06 16.99 -17.98
N LEU A 3 3.37 16.14 -17.03
CA LEU A 3 3.77 14.77 -17.33
C LEU A 3 2.49 14.02 -17.74
N PRO A 4 2.41 13.42 -18.94
CA PRO A 4 1.24 12.62 -19.39
C PRO A 4 1.02 11.34 -18.57
N LEU A 5 1.68 11.21 -17.42
CA LEU A 5 1.72 10.03 -16.56
C LEU A 5 0.38 9.74 -15.87
N CYS A 6 -0.60 10.65 -15.92
CA CYS A 6 -1.92 10.43 -15.34
C CYS A 6 -3.02 10.12 -16.38
N GLU A 7 -2.67 9.93 -17.67
CA GLU A 7 -3.67 9.53 -18.66
C GLU A 7 -4.26 8.15 -18.33
N ASN A 8 -5.57 7.96 -18.55
CA ASN A 8 -6.29 6.72 -18.24
C ASN A 8 -6.06 6.19 -16.82
N LEU A 9 -5.83 7.09 -15.85
CA LEU A 9 -5.41 6.74 -14.50
C LEU A 9 -6.32 5.70 -13.82
N ASP A 10 -7.63 5.78 -14.01
CA ASP A 10 -8.59 4.84 -13.42
C ASP A 10 -8.38 3.41 -13.90
N GLN A 11 -8.06 3.24 -15.19
CA GLN A 11 -7.73 1.95 -15.76
C GLN A 11 -6.43 1.40 -15.16
N HIS A 12 -5.42 2.27 -15.01
CA HIS A 12 -4.14 1.88 -14.41
C HIS A 12 -4.26 1.56 -12.92
N ILE A 13 -5.08 2.32 -12.17
CA ILE A 13 -5.41 2.00 -10.77
C ILE A 13 -6.13 0.67 -10.71
N ARG A 14 -7.15 0.44 -11.54
CA ARG A 14 -7.87 -0.84 -11.60
C ARG A 14 -6.90 -1.99 -11.87
N ALA A 15 -6.01 -1.87 -12.86
CA ALA A 15 -5.01 -2.90 -13.15
C ALA A 15 -4.07 -3.15 -11.96
N ASN A 16 -3.67 -2.08 -11.25
CA ASN A 16 -2.82 -2.17 -10.07
C ASN A 16 -3.46 -2.89 -8.88
N TYR A 17 -4.79 -2.89 -8.77
CA TYR A 17 -5.54 -3.65 -7.77
C TYR A 17 -6.00 -5.03 -8.28
N ILE A 18 -6.82 -5.04 -9.33
CA ILE A 18 -7.53 -6.22 -9.83
C ILE A 18 -6.59 -7.13 -10.60
N ASP A 19 -6.03 -6.66 -11.71
CA ASP A 19 -5.21 -7.50 -12.60
C ASP A 19 -4.00 -8.05 -11.85
N LYS A 20 -3.32 -7.20 -11.06
CA LYS A 20 -2.23 -7.62 -10.17
C LYS A 20 -2.65 -8.72 -9.20
N MET A 21 -3.81 -8.61 -8.55
CA MET A 21 -4.26 -9.61 -7.59
C MET A 21 -4.65 -10.91 -8.27
N VAL A 22 -5.37 -10.83 -9.39
CA VAL A 22 -5.79 -11.99 -10.19
C VAL A 22 -4.58 -12.74 -10.74
N ASP A 23 -3.60 -12.01 -11.28
CA ASP A 23 -2.34 -12.56 -11.79
C ASP A 23 -1.59 -13.32 -10.68
N ARG A 24 -1.41 -12.70 -9.52
CA ARG A 24 -0.74 -13.34 -8.37
C ARG A 24 -1.45 -14.59 -7.89
N PHE A 25 -2.77 -14.54 -7.79
CA PHE A 25 -3.56 -15.67 -7.31
C PHE A 25 -3.46 -16.87 -8.26
N ARG A 26 -3.52 -16.62 -9.57
CA ARG A 26 -3.50 -17.67 -10.60
C ARG A 26 -2.12 -18.24 -10.85
N ASN A 27 -1.10 -17.37 -10.85
CA ASN A 27 0.26 -17.76 -11.24
C ASN A 27 1.14 -18.18 -10.05
N HIS A 28 0.69 -17.92 -8.82
CA HIS A 28 1.41 -18.31 -7.59
C HIS A 28 0.50 -19.00 -6.55
N PRO A 29 -0.23 -20.07 -6.91
CA PRO A 29 -1.11 -20.78 -5.97
C PRO A 29 -0.35 -21.37 -4.78
N GLU A 30 0.93 -21.67 -4.94
CA GLU A 30 1.82 -22.20 -3.90
C GLU A 30 1.96 -21.25 -2.70
N HIS A 31 1.84 -19.94 -2.89
CA HIS A 31 1.88 -18.97 -1.80
C HIS A 31 0.71 -19.10 -0.84
N TYR A 32 -0.36 -19.79 -1.24
CA TYR A 32 -1.60 -19.93 -0.49
C TYR A 32 -1.88 -21.37 -0.07
N SER A 33 -0.92 -22.28 -0.21
CA SER A 33 -1.10 -23.71 0.07
C SER A 33 -1.39 -24.02 1.53
N PHE A 34 -1.16 -23.07 2.44
CA PHE A 34 -1.48 -23.19 3.86
C PHE A 34 -2.98 -22.98 4.17
N VAL A 35 -3.76 -22.51 3.20
CA VAL A 35 -5.22 -22.31 3.32
C VAL A 35 -5.93 -23.42 2.53
N PRO A 36 -6.98 -24.07 3.09
CA PRO A 36 -7.82 -24.99 2.34
C PRO A 36 -8.36 -24.35 1.06
N GLU A 37 -8.40 -25.11 -0.04
CA GLU A 37 -8.76 -24.61 -1.37
C GLU A 37 -10.12 -23.88 -1.40
N ASN A 38 -11.14 -24.46 -0.79
CA ASN A 38 -12.47 -23.85 -0.69
C ASN A 38 -12.45 -22.50 0.05
N GLU A 39 -11.68 -22.40 1.14
CA GLU A 39 -11.55 -21.16 1.91
C GLU A 39 -10.73 -20.13 1.16
N ARG A 40 -9.64 -20.56 0.51
CA ARG A 40 -8.78 -19.71 -0.32
C ARG A 40 -9.59 -19.04 -1.44
N ASP A 41 -10.39 -19.81 -2.17
CA ASP A 41 -11.19 -19.31 -3.29
C ASP A 41 -12.32 -18.39 -2.80
N MET A 42 -12.91 -18.69 -1.64
CA MET A 42 -13.90 -17.83 -0.99
C MET A 42 -13.29 -16.48 -0.56
N VAL A 43 -12.10 -16.49 0.06
CA VAL A 43 -11.38 -15.28 0.46
C VAL A 43 -11.02 -14.46 -0.78
N PHE A 44 -10.46 -15.09 -1.81
CA PHE A 44 -10.12 -14.41 -3.06
C PHE A 44 -11.33 -13.73 -3.70
N THR A 45 -12.45 -14.45 -3.83
CA THR A 45 -13.69 -13.92 -4.40
C THR A 45 -14.24 -12.75 -3.58
N THR A 46 -14.17 -12.85 -2.25
CA THR A 46 -14.62 -11.79 -1.34
C THR A 46 -13.76 -10.53 -1.49
N LEU A 47 -12.44 -10.68 -1.55
CA LEU A 47 -11.51 -9.56 -1.75
C LEU A 47 -11.72 -8.90 -3.11
N LEU A 48 -11.89 -9.70 -4.17
CA LEU A 48 -12.12 -9.21 -5.52
C LEU A 48 -13.41 -8.37 -5.58
N SER A 49 -14.51 -8.90 -5.03
CA SER A 49 -15.79 -8.18 -4.97
C SER A 49 -15.70 -6.86 -4.21
N LYS A 50 -15.02 -6.84 -3.05
CA LYS A 50 -14.83 -5.61 -2.26
C LYS A 50 -13.95 -4.58 -2.97
N LEU A 51 -12.93 -5.02 -3.69
CA LEU A 51 -12.08 -4.12 -4.49
C LEU A 51 -12.87 -3.54 -5.67
N GLU A 52 -13.68 -4.34 -6.36
CA GLU A 52 -14.55 -3.83 -7.42
C GLU A 52 -15.56 -2.82 -6.89
N GLU A 53 -16.20 -3.10 -5.76
CA GLU A 53 -17.10 -2.16 -5.09
C GLU A 53 -16.39 -0.83 -4.78
N TYR A 54 -15.19 -0.91 -4.20
CA TYR A 54 -14.37 0.28 -3.91
C TYR A 54 -14.05 1.07 -5.19
N LEU A 55 -13.55 0.41 -6.23
CA LEU A 55 -13.15 1.03 -7.51
C LEU A 55 -14.33 1.66 -8.26
N ASN A 56 -15.55 1.14 -8.07
CA ASN A 56 -16.77 1.67 -8.67
C ASN A 56 -17.47 2.72 -7.78
N SER A 57 -16.99 2.92 -6.54
CA SER A 57 -17.58 3.88 -5.61
C SER A 57 -17.00 5.29 -5.77
N ASN A 58 -17.69 6.28 -5.21
CA ASN A 58 -17.19 7.66 -5.10
C ASN A 58 -16.01 7.84 -4.11
N ARG A 59 -15.59 6.75 -3.44
CA ARG A 59 -14.47 6.75 -2.50
C ARG A 59 -13.11 6.76 -3.21
N LEU A 60 -13.03 6.28 -4.45
CA LEU A 60 -11.79 6.25 -5.22
C LEU A 60 -11.24 7.67 -5.41
N LYS A 61 -10.02 7.89 -4.93
CA LYS A 61 -9.30 9.17 -5.06
C LYS A 61 -8.17 9.06 -6.07
N ARG A 62 -7.75 10.22 -6.58
CA ARG A 62 -6.69 10.35 -7.59
C ARG A 62 -5.70 11.38 -7.08
N SER A 63 -4.43 11.02 -7.08
CA SER A 63 -3.31 11.89 -6.79
C SER A 63 -2.37 11.91 -8.01
N SER A 64 -1.77 13.07 -8.27
CA SER A 64 -0.71 13.20 -9.28
C SER A 64 0.61 12.56 -8.84
N CYS A 65 0.75 12.29 -7.53
CA CYS A 65 1.92 11.66 -6.95
C CYS A 65 1.51 10.69 -5.83
N ILE A 66 1.96 9.45 -5.95
CA ILE A 66 2.03 8.45 -4.89
C ILE A 66 3.46 7.91 -4.85
N HIS A 67 3.88 7.41 -3.70
CA HIS A 67 5.15 6.70 -3.53
C HIS A 67 5.10 5.32 -4.22
N GLY A 68 3.98 4.61 -4.08
CA GLY A 68 3.76 3.27 -4.64
C GLY A 68 4.46 2.13 -3.89
N ASP A 69 5.26 2.45 -2.87
CA ASP A 69 5.83 1.48 -1.92
C ASP A 69 6.08 2.14 -0.56
N PHE A 70 5.02 2.74 0.00
CA PHE A 70 5.10 3.57 1.19
C PHE A 70 5.01 2.76 2.48
N TRP A 71 6.13 2.21 2.92
CA TRP A 71 6.27 1.41 4.15
C TRP A 71 7.52 1.86 4.93
N PHE A 72 7.64 1.52 6.22
CA PHE A 72 8.66 2.16 7.10
C PHE A 72 10.10 1.95 6.62
N ALA A 73 10.40 0.83 5.97
CA ALA A 73 11.73 0.57 5.40
C ALA A 73 12.16 1.62 4.35
N ASN A 74 11.19 2.29 3.72
CA ASN A 74 11.40 3.33 2.72
C ASN A 74 11.30 4.76 3.31
N ILE A 75 11.27 4.88 4.63
CA ILE A 75 11.17 6.14 5.36
C ILE A 75 12.44 6.35 6.18
N LEU A 76 13.20 7.40 5.85
CA LEU A 76 14.33 7.87 6.64
C LEU A 76 13.88 9.02 7.53
N ALA A 77 13.97 8.83 8.85
CA ALA A 77 13.68 9.87 9.83
C ALA A 77 14.99 10.42 10.42
N GLU A 78 15.17 11.73 10.34
CA GLU A 78 16.27 12.48 10.94
C GLU A 78 15.71 13.42 12.03
N GLY A 79 15.77 12.94 13.28
CA GLY A 79 15.14 13.60 14.42
C GLY A 79 13.61 13.68 14.29
N ASP A 80 12.98 14.59 15.03
CA ASP A 80 11.51 14.69 15.10
C ASP A 80 10.88 15.46 13.92
N LYS A 81 11.67 16.04 13.02
CA LYS A 81 11.18 17.03 12.05
C LYS A 81 11.49 16.76 10.59
N HIS A 82 12.40 15.82 10.29
CA HIS A 82 12.82 15.59 8.92
C HIS A 82 12.56 14.15 8.53
N VAL A 83 11.64 13.98 7.59
CA VAL A 83 11.33 12.68 7.01
C VAL A 83 11.65 12.75 5.53
N LYS A 84 12.45 11.79 5.04
CA LYS A 84 12.76 11.62 3.63
C LYS A 84 12.23 10.27 3.17
N PHE A 85 11.56 10.26 2.03
CA PHE A 85 11.07 9.04 1.41
C PHE A 85 12.01 8.63 0.29
N ILE A 86 12.32 7.34 0.23
CA ILE A 86 13.25 6.75 -0.73
C ILE A 86 12.60 5.55 -1.42
N ASP A 87 13.17 5.10 -2.53
CA ASP A 87 12.68 3.91 -3.25
C ASP A 87 11.22 3.99 -3.70
N MET A 88 10.88 5.10 -4.39
CA MET A 88 9.58 5.25 -5.03
C MET A 88 9.42 4.25 -6.18
N LYS A 89 8.25 3.62 -6.28
CA LYS A 89 7.97 2.59 -7.29
C LYS A 89 7.84 3.14 -8.70
N GLY A 90 7.28 4.35 -8.85
CA GLY A 90 7.09 5.03 -10.13
C GLY A 90 6.22 4.28 -11.15
N SER A 91 5.40 3.32 -10.73
CA SER A 91 4.55 2.54 -11.63
C SER A 91 3.27 2.03 -10.96
N LEU A 92 2.20 1.94 -11.76
CA LEU A 92 0.95 1.25 -11.46
C LEU A 92 0.88 -0.05 -12.28
N TRP A 93 0.98 -1.19 -11.61
CA TRP A 93 1.16 -2.49 -12.27
C TRP A 93 2.31 -2.49 -13.30
N ASN A 94 1.98 -2.51 -14.59
CA ASN A 94 2.91 -2.51 -15.72
C ASN A 94 3.00 -1.14 -16.44
N PHE A 95 2.43 -0.09 -15.84
CA PHE A 95 2.40 1.25 -16.41
C PHE A 95 3.27 2.21 -15.62
N LEU A 96 4.18 2.92 -16.30
CA LEU A 96 5.04 3.93 -15.69
C LEU A 96 4.20 5.17 -15.33
N SER A 97 4.11 5.48 -14.04
CA SER A 97 3.32 6.61 -13.54
C SER A 97 3.72 6.99 -12.13
N THR A 98 3.73 8.28 -11.84
CA THR A 98 3.77 8.80 -10.46
C THR A 98 2.36 8.93 -9.89
N CYS A 99 1.33 8.92 -10.73
CA CYS A 99 -0.05 9.14 -10.31
C CYS A 99 -0.65 7.85 -9.75
N GLY A 100 -1.72 7.97 -8.98
CA GLY A 100 -2.39 6.79 -8.43
C GLY A 100 -3.47 7.10 -7.43
N ASP A 101 -3.92 6.04 -6.78
CA ASP A 101 -4.81 6.13 -5.63
C ASP A 101 -3.98 6.32 -4.35
N PRO A 102 -4.11 7.45 -3.62
CA PRO A 102 -3.35 7.68 -2.40
C PRO A 102 -3.67 6.67 -1.29
N ILE A 103 -4.82 6.00 -1.32
CA ILE A 103 -5.15 4.95 -0.35
C ILE A 103 -4.17 3.77 -0.46
N TYR A 104 -3.55 3.55 -1.62
CA TYR A 104 -2.54 2.52 -1.81
C TYR A 104 -1.34 2.71 -0.86
N ASP A 105 -0.83 3.94 -0.78
CA ASP A 105 0.28 4.29 0.12
C ASP A 105 -0.15 4.22 1.58
N TRP A 106 -1.35 4.69 1.91
CA TRP A 106 -1.87 4.59 3.27
C TRP A 106 -2.05 3.13 3.74
N ALA A 107 -2.52 2.25 2.85
CA ALA A 107 -2.66 0.83 3.15
C ALA A 107 -1.28 0.16 3.37
N LYS A 108 -0.27 0.53 2.58
CA LYS A 108 1.12 0.09 2.77
C LYS A 108 1.70 0.59 4.09
N LEU A 109 1.47 1.85 4.43
CA LEU A 109 1.92 2.42 5.70
C LEU A 109 1.23 1.74 6.89
N TYR A 110 -0.07 1.46 6.76
CA TYR A 110 -0.84 0.75 7.77
C TYR A 110 -0.26 -0.64 8.04
N GLN A 111 0.21 -1.36 7.01
CA GLN A 111 0.88 -2.65 7.18
C GLN A 111 2.12 -2.52 8.07
N SER A 112 2.95 -1.49 7.86
CA SER A 112 4.09 -1.21 8.74
C SER A 112 3.66 -0.85 10.16
N ILE A 113 2.62 0.00 10.29
CA ILE A 113 2.06 0.38 11.58
C ILE A 113 1.59 -0.86 12.35
N VAL A 114 0.97 -1.86 11.71
CA VAL A 114 0.55 -3.10 12.40
C VAL A 114 1.67 -4.12 12.59
N GLY A 115 2.87 -3.85 12.07
CA GLY A 115 4.08 -4.64 12.31
C GLY A 115 4.41 -5.68 11.24
N PHE A 116 3.84 -5.56 10.03
CA PHE A 116 4.10 -6.47 8.91
C PHE A 116 5.59 -6.49 8.53
N ASP A 117 6.29 -5.37 8.64
CA ASP A 117 7.72 -5.24 8.36
C ASP A 117 8.57 -6.21 9.20
N ASN A 118 8.13 -6.55 10.42
CA ASN A 118 8.86 -7.49 11.27
C ASN A 118 8.83 -8.91 10.74
N VAL A 119 7.73 -9.28 10.09
CA VAL A 119 7.56 -10.58 9.44
C VAL A 119 8.39 -10.61 8.16
N VAL A 120 8.31 -9.57 7.33
CA VAL A 120 8.98 -9.53 6.02
C VAL A 120 10.48 -9.34 6.12
N VAL A 121 10.93 -8.39 6.95
CA VAL A 121 12.35 -8.01 7.05
C VAL A 121 13.07 -8.87 8.06
N PHE A 122 12.51 -8.99 9.27
CA PHE A 122 13.21 -9.61 10.40
C PHE A 122 12.86 -11.09 10.60
N HIS A 123 11.87 -11.62 9.86
CA HIS A 123 11.37 -12.99 10.02
C HIS A 123 11.02 -13.33 11.48
N LYS A 124 10.59 -12.31 12.25
CA LYS A 124 10.30 -12.41 13.68
C LYS A 124 8.93 -11.82 13.96
N ILE A 125 8.15 -12.53 14.76
CA ILE A 125 6.92 -11.99 15.35
C ILE A 125 7.32 -11.41 16.70
N ASP A 126 7.67 -10.12 16.72
CA ASP A 126 7.92 -9.39 17.96
C ASP A 126 6.84 -8.32 18.15
N HIS A 127 6.06 -8.48 19.22
CA HIS A 127 4.97 -7.57 19.58
C HIS A 127 5.45 -6.28 20.25
N LYS A 128 6.75 -6.16 20.58
CA LYS A 128 7.32 -5.01 21.29
C LYS A 128 8.48 -4.37 20.51
N ASN A 129 8.16 -3.72 19.39
CA ASN A 129 9.14 -2.91 18.66
C ASN A 129 9.04 -1.42 19.06
N LEU A 130 9.97 -0.97 19.90
CA LEU A 130 10.10 0.43 20.35
C LEU A 130 10.29 1.41 19.17
N SER A 131 10.95 0.98 18.10
CA SER A 131 11.11 1.77 16.86
C SER A 131 9.77 1.99 16.15
N ARG A 132 8.86 1.00 16.17
CA ARG A 132 7.53 1.11 15.58
C ARG A 132 6.68 2.14 16.30
N GLU A 133 6.70 2.13 17.63
CA GLU A 133 5.95 3.08 18.45
C GLU A 133 6.46 4.51 18.23
N SER A 134 7.78 4.70 18.25
CA SER A 134 8.40 6.00 17.94
C SER A 134 8.04 6.51 16.55
N LEU A 135 8.17 5.68 15.51
CA LEU A 135 7.85 6.09 14.13
C LEU A 135 6.35 6.33 13.94
N THR A 136 5.50 5.50 14.55
CA THR A 136 4.04 5.70 14.53
C THR A 136 3.67 7.03 15.17
N ASN A 137 4.26 7.36 16.32
CA ASN A 137 3.99 8.63 16.99
C ASN A 137 4.50 9.82 16.18
N GLN A 138 5.69 9.74 15.57
CA GLN A 138 6.19 10.78 14.67
C GLN A 138 5.30 10.98 13.44
N LEU A 139 4.80 9.89 12.83
CA LEU A 139 3.86 9.96 11.71
C LEU A 139 2.52 10.55 12.12
N LYS A 140 2.01 10.18 13.31
CA LYS A 140 0.81 10.78 13.89
C LYS A 140 0.96 12.29 14.04
N SER A 141 2.03 12.75 14.67
CA SER A 141 2.32 14.18 14.80
C SER A 141 2.46 14.86 13.43
N PHE A 142 3.17 14.26 12.48
CA PHE A 142 3.33 14.79 11.12
C PHE A 142 1.99 14.99 10.37
N ILE A 143 1.04 14.07 10.56
CA ILE A 143 -0.29 14.10 9.94
C ILE A 143 -1.20 15.13 10.62
N GLU A 144 -1.21 15.16 11.95
CA GLU A 144 -1.98 16.11 12.76
C GLU A 144 -1.55 17.56 12.52
N GLU A 145 -0.24 17.83 12.43
CA GLU A 145 0.32 19.16 12.11
C GLU A 145 -0.14 19.69 10.74
N ARG A 146 -0.58 18.80 9.83
CA ARG A 146 -1.09 19.16 8.50
C ARG A 146 -2.62 19.26 8.46
N GLY A 147 -3.29 19.20 9.62
CA GLY A 147 -4.72 19.43 9.77
C GLY A 147 -5.60 18.20 9.51
N TYR A 148 -5.02 17.00 9.53
CA TYR A 148 -5.76 15.75 9.36
C TYR A 148 -5.93 15.04 10.71
N SER A 149 -7.13 14.53 11.01
CA SER A 149 -7.40 13.71 12.20
C SER A 149 -7.47 12.22 11.86
N TRP A 150 -7.10 11.39 12.82
CA TRP A 150 -7.19 9.93 12.76
C TRP A 150 -8.61 9.39 12.92
#